data_AF-A0A9D6K924-F1
#
_entry.id   AF-A0A9D6K924-F1
#
_cell.length_a   1.000
_cell.length_b   1.000
_cell.length_c   1.000
_cell.angle_alpha   90.00
_cell.angle_beta   90.00
_cell.angle_gamma   90.00
#
_symmetry.space_group_name_H-M   'P 1'
#
loop_
_entity.id
_entity.type
_entity.pdbx_description
1 polymer ?
#
loop_
_entity_poly.entity_id
_entity_poly.type
_entity_poly.pdbx_seq_one_letter_code
_entity_poly.pdbx_strand_id
1 'polypeptide(L)'
;MKKKQGINEDWLSFWLAIVISIIAFLAFTGIDPLGWGINTNVWTDPSKALAPTGSTYLTVKGEITKIEGNKVTLKKADGKEEAITVKDTAGLTVGGKYEKKGLSGFTSLILTYLFLLVVMGIGAGLLRANIGKFVIGFTILFWLSYLCWFIGSNAYIAAVDASKAGVPWSLKLTPEAGFIIALVVGLIIGNFFQGFSDFLKEAIRPELYIKTGIGLMGILLGIKAATSFSLASAVLFRGLCAIIEAYLIYWAVVYLIARKYFKFNREWAAPLASGISICGVSAAIATGGAIKARPMVPIMVSSLVVIFAVTELIILPFFAQTFLWKEPMVAGAWMGLAVKSDGAAFASGAVVDALIRAKAESASGIKYEPGWMLMAASTTKLFIDIFISIWAFILAIIWSTKIEAKAGEKIQAAEIWARFPKFVLPYAAGFIIMLLISFPAASKISAVEKDIKAVKKEVTALEKELPTAAPEAQPAIQEKINASKDKIKGLDAQIKEPKKTLAQGNTAANGANAFRVMFFLLTFFAIGVVSNFKKLWEEGIGKLAVIYVVALFGFIIWVGLIISWIFFHGVMPPVITG
;
A
#
# COMPACT_ATOMS: atom_id res chain seq x y z
N MET A 1 35.81 -11.56 -20.14
CA MET A 1 35.36 -10.15 -20.05
C MET A 1 34.41 -10.01 -18.86
N LYS A 2 34.79 -9.32 -17.78
CA LYS A 2 33.88 -9.01 -16.66
C LYS A 2 32.80 -8.06 -17.20
N LYS A 3 31.57 -8.53 -17.41
CA LYS A 3 30.42 -7.66 -17.69
C LYS A 3 30.37 -6.61 -16.57
N LYS A 4 30.62 -5.33 -16.88
CA LYS A 4 30.37 -4.21 -15.96
C LYS A 4 28.93 -4.37 -15.45
N GLN A 5 28.75 -4.62 -14.13
CA GLN A 5 27.43 -4.78 -13.51
C GLN A 5 26.61 -3.52 -13.78
N GLY A 6 25.42 -3.68 -14.36
CA GLY A 6 24.43 -2.60 -14.41
C GLY A 6 23.88 -2.28 -13.02
N ILE A 7 23.00 -1.29 -12.92
CA ILE A 7 22.26 -1.02 -11.68
C ILE A 7 21.41 -2.26 -11.33
N ASN A 8 21.38 -2.67 -10.05
CA ASN A 8 20.49 -3.75 -9.60
C ASN A 8 19.04 -3.24 -9.47
N GLU A 9 18.05 -4.13 -9.58
CA GLU A 9 16.62 -3.81 -9.45
C GLU A 9 16.30 -3.06 -8.15
N ASP A 10 17.00 -3.36 -7.06
CA ASP A 10 16.84 -2.65 -5.78
C ASP A 10 17.16 -1.13 -5.90
N TRP A 11 18.30 -0.80 -6.51
CA TRP A 11 18.68 0.59 -6.77
C TRP A 11 17.81 1.26 -7.82
N LEU A 12 17.37 0.52 -8.84
CA LEU A 12 16.44 1.05 -9.83
C LEU A 12 15.10 1.39 -9.16
N SER A 13 14.57 0.49 -8.33
CA SER A 13 13.32 0.72 -7.61
C SER A 13 13.40 1.93 -6.69
N PHE A 14 14.56 2.14 -6.05
CA PHE A 14 14.88 3.32 -5.25
C PHE A 14 14.74 4.61 -6.08
N TRP A 15 15.42 4.69 -7.23
CA TRP A 15 15.38 5.89 -8.07
C TRP A 15 14.00 6.14 -8.66
N LEU A 16 13.31 5.10 -9.12
CA LEU A 16 11.96 5.19 -9.66
C LEU A 16 10.98 5.75 -8.62
N ALA A 17 11.01 5.21 -7.40
CA ALA A 17 10.16 5.68 -6.32
C ALA A 17 10.47 7.13 -5.93
N ILE A 18 11.75 7.52 -5.86
CA ILE A 18 12.15 8.91 -5.58
C ILE A 18 11.65 9.87 -6.66
N VAL A 19 11.87 9.56 -7.94
CA VAL A 19 11.47 10.44 -9.04
C VAL A 19 9.96 10.68 -9.03
N ILE A 20 9.16 9.61 -8.92
CA ILE A 20 7.70 9.74 -8.85
C ILE A 20 7.27 10.48 -7.57
N SER A 21 7.95 10.25 -6.44
CA SER A 21 7.66 10.96 -5.19
C SER A 21 7.95 12.46 -5.29
N ILE A 22 9.06 12.86 -5.90
CA ILE A 22 9.39 14.26 -6.15
C ILE A 22 8.32 14.92 -7.01
N ILE A 23 7.88 14.24 -8.08
CA ILE A 23 6.79 14.73 -8.93
C ILE A 23 5.50 14.87 -8.09
N ALA A 24 5.16 13.88 -7.26
CA ALA A 24 3.99 13.96 -6.38
C ALA A 24 4.05 15.15 -5.41
N PHE A 25 5.23 15.46 -4.85
CA PHE A 25 5.42 16.57 -3.92
C PHE A 25 5.26 17.96 -4.54
N LEU A 26 5.29 18.10 -5.88
CA LEU A 26 4.93 19.35 -6.54
C LEU A 26 3.47 19.75 -6.27
N ALA A 27 2.61 18.86 -5.75
CA ALA A 27 1.29 19.21 -5.22
C ALA A 27 1.32 20.35 -4.19
N PHE A 28 2.39 20.46 -3.39
CA PHE A 28 2.54 21.53 -2.41
C PHE A 28 2.82 22.90 -3.03
N THR A 29 3.25 22.96 -4.30
CA THR A 29 3.35 24.22 -5.06
C THR A 29 2.03 24.63 -5.71
N GLY A 30 0.98 23.81 -5.57
CA GLY A 30 -0.34 24.03 -6.17
C GLY A 30 -0.52 23.44 -7.56
N ILE A 31 0.47 22.71 -8.08
CA ILE A 31 0.41 21.98 -9.34
C ILE A 31 0.01 20.53 -9.04
N ASP A 32 -0.92 19.95 -9.79
CA ASP A 32 -1.30 18.53 -9.64
C ASP A 32 -0.70 17.69 -10.79
N PRO A 33 0.61 17.36 -10.78
CA PRO A 33 1.27 16.78 -11.96
C PRO A 33 0.99 15.30 -12.16
N LEU A 34 0.35 14.62 -11.21
CA LEU A 34 0.02 13.19 -11.28
C LEU A 34 -1.49 12.94 -11.27
N GLY A 35 -2.32 13.98 -11.14
CA GLY A 35 -3.77 13.88 -11.11
C GLY A 35 -4.41 13.34 -12.39
N TRP A 36 -3.68 13.34 -13.51
CA TRP A 36 -4.13 12.70 -14.74
C TRP A 36 -4.00 11.17 -14.70
N GLY A 37 -3.35 10.60 -13.68
CA GLY A 37 -3.22 9.15 -13.50
C GLY A 37 -4.59 8.47 -13.39
N ILE A 38 -4.69 7.25 -13.91
CA ILE A 38 -5.96 6.52 -13.99
C ILE A 38 -6.44 6.05 -12.62
N ASN A 39 -7.74 6.23 -12.39
CA ASN A 39 -8.51 5.61 -11.34
C ASN A 39 -9.66 4.79 -11.97
N THR A 40 -9.99 3.65 -11.35
CA THR A 40 -11.09 2.79 -11.79
C THR A 40 -12.14 2.73 -10.71
N ASN A 41 -13.31 3.28 -10.99
CA ASN A 41 -14.45 3.25 -10.09
C ASN A 41 -15.17 1.90 -10.19
N VAL A 42 -15.91 1.53 -9.14
CA VAL A 42 -16.84 0.41 -9.21
C VAL A 42 -17.91 0.73 -10.26
N TRP A 43 -18.16 -0.20 -11.18
CA TRP A 43 -19.00 0.06 -12.35
C TRP A 43 -20.01 -1.06 -12.65
N THR A 44 -21.22 -0.66 -13.05
CA THR A 44 -22.19 -1.50 -13.76
C THR A 44 -22.19 -1.19 -15.25
N ASP A 45 -21.97 0.08 -15.59
CA ASP A 45 -21.77 0.60 -16.94
C ASP A 45 -20.27 0.85 -17.19
N PRO A 46 -19.64 0.09 -18.12
CA PRO A 46 -18.23 0.25 -18.50
C PRO A 46 -17.80 1.69 -18.82
N SER A 47 -18.70 2.51 -19.37
CA SER A 47 -18.37 3.88 -19.79
C SER A 47 -18.03 4.81 -18.62
N LYS A 48 -18.47 4.47 -17.41
CA LYS A 48 -18.26 5.25 -16.16
C LYS A 48 -17.14 4.69 -15.29
N ALA A 49 -16.52 3.59 -15.70
CA ALA A 49 -15.49 2.92 -14.93
C ALA A 49 -14.22 3.76 -14.80
N LEU A 50 -13.85 4.50 -15.85
CA LEU A 50 -12.55 5.15 -15.97
C LEU A 50 -12.63 6.64 -15.65
N ALA A 51 -11.80 7.11 -14.72
CA ALA A 51 -11.68 8.53 -14.40
C ALA A 51 -10.24 8.90 -14.00
N PRO A 52 -9.77 10.13 -14.26
CA PRO A 52 -8.53 10.61 -13.67
C PRO A 52 -8.64 10.71 -12.14
N THR A 53 -7.52 10.50 -11.44
CA THR A 53 -7.45 10.51 -9.97
C THR A 53 -7.60 11.92 -9.37
N GLY A 54 -7.10 12.94 -10.08
CA GLY A 54 -7.08 14.33 -9.63
C GLY A 54 -8.35 15.08 -10.02
N SER A 55 -8.94 15.78 -9.06
CA SER A 55 -10.13 16.63 -9.28
C SER A 55 -9.88 17.74 -10.30
N THR A 56 -8.62 18.17 -10.47
CA THR A 56 -8.20 19.13 -11.49
C THR A 56 -8.50 18.65 -12.91
N TYR A 57 -8.44 17.33 -13.16
CA TYR A 57 -8.57 16.71 -14.47
C TYR A 57 -9.94 16.08 -14.72
N LEU A 58 -10.81 16.02 -13.71
CA LEU A 58 -12.15 15.48 -13.87
C LEU A 58 -12.99 16.35 -14.80
N THR A 59 -13.77 15.69 -15.65
CA THR A 59 -14.84 16.38 -16.38
C THR A 59 -15.99 16.62 -15.41
N VAL A 60 -16.30 17.89 -15.17
CA VAL A 60 -17.37 18.27 -14.26
C VAL A 60 -18.49 18.90 -15.07
N LYS A 61 -19.68 18.30 -14.98
CA LYS A 61 -20.92 18.79 -15.60
C LYS A 61 -22.00 18.85 -14.53
N GLY A 62 -22.66 19.98 -14.40
CA GLY A 62 -23.78 20.13 -13.46
C GLY A 62 -24.45 21.48 -13.56
N GLU A 63 -25.59 21.59 -12.91
CA GLU A 63 -26.31 22.84 -12.75
C GLU A 63 -25.77 23.58 -11.53
N ILE A 64 -25.51 24.87 -11.66
CA ILE A 64 -24.94 25.68 -10.59
C ILE A 64 -26.02 25.95 -9.53
N THR A 65 -25.89 25.37 -8.34
CA THR A 65 -26.83 25.59 -7.23
C THR A 65 -26.36 26.67 -6.26
N LYS A 66 -25.05 26.91 -6.16
CA LYS A 66 -24.50 27.96 -5.28
C LYS A 66 -23.20 28.54 -5.81
N ILE A 67 -22.99 29.85 -5.63
CA ILE A 67 -21.72 30.53 -5.93
C ILE A 67 -21.28 31.28 -4.67
N GLU A 68 -20.11 30.93 -4.14
CA GLU A 68 -19.48 31.53 -2.96
C GLU A 68 -18.04 31.95 -3.31
N GLY A 69 -17.90 33.17 -3.84
CA GLY A 69 -16.63 33.63 -4.41
C GLY A 69 -16.19 32.71 -5.54
N ASN A 70 -14.96 32.19 -5.49
CA ASN A 70 -14.44 31.24 -6.47
C ASN A 70 -14.95 29.80 -6.31
N LYS A 71 -15.82 29.52 -5.32
CA LYS A 71 -16.40 28.19 -5.12
C LYS A 71 -17.79 28.12 -5.75
N VAL A 72 -18.00 27.13 -6.61
CA VAL A 72 -19.26 26.89 -7.32
C VAL A 72 -19.77 25.50 -6.95
N THR A 73 -20.96 25.42 -6.38
CA THR A 73 -21.63 24.15 -6.07
C THR A 73 -22.46 23.73 -7.27
N LEU A 74 -22.23 22.51 -7.72
CA LEU A 74 -22.88 21.93 -8.90
C LEU A 74 -23.74 20.76 -8.49
N LYS A 75 -25.00 20.77 -8.88
CA LYS A 75 -25.87 19.60 -8.86
C LYS A 75 -25.61 18.78 -10.13
N LYS A 76 -25.03 17.61 -9.94
CA LYS A 76 -24.77 16.64 -11.01
C LYS A 76 -26.08 15.97 -11.44
N ALA A 77 -26.05 15.31 -12.59
CA ALA A 77 -27.19 14.56 -13.14
C ALA A 77 -27.66 13.40 -12.24
N ASP A 78 -26.83 12.96 -11.28
CA ASP A 78 -27.16 11.96 -10.27
C ASP A 78 -27.84 12.55 -9.02
N GLY A 79 -28.13 13.86 -9.01
CA GLY A 79 -28.76 14.58 -7.92
C GLY A 79 -27.83 14.98 -6.78
N LYS A 80 -26.54 14.61 -6.83
CA LYS A 80 -25.56 14.97 -5.80
C LYS A 80 -24.97 16.36 -6.05
N GLU A 81 -24.75 17.09 -4.97
CA GLU A 81 -24.07 18.39 -5.01
C GLU A 81 -22.57 18.23 -4.79
N GLU A 82 -21.75 18.85 -5.64
CA GLU A 82 -20.30 18.91 -5.50
C GLU A 82 -19.82 20.36 -5.63
N ALA A 83 -19.07 20.82 -4.64
CA ALA A 83 -18.45 22.15 -4.69
C ALA A 83 -17.09 22.08 -5.39
N ILE A 84 -16.96 22.80 -6.51
CA ILE A 84 -15.72 22.96 -7.25
C ILE A 84 -15.18 24.38 -7.10
N THR A 85 -13.86 24.55 -7.12
CA THR A 85 -13.24 25.88 -7.17
C THR A 85 -12.96 26.26 -8.61
N VAL A 86 -13.56 27.34 -9.10
CA VAL A 86 -13.38 27.89 -10.45
C VAL A 86 -12.45 29.10 -10.37
N LYS A 87 -11.51 29.22 -11.30
CA LYS A 87 -10.52 30.32 -11.31
C LYS A 87 -11.17 31.69 -11.58
N ASP A 88 -12.27 31.70 -12.33
CA ASP A 88 -13.04 32.89 -12.66
C ASP A 88 -14.53 32.54 -12.60
N THR A 89 -15.29 33.31 -11.83
CA THR A 89 -16.75 33.18 -11.72
C THR A 89 -17.49 34.26 -12.48
N ALA A 90 -16.78 35.17 -13.15
CA ALA A 90 -17.38 36.19 -14.01
C ALA A 90 -18.15 35.49 -15.16
N GLY A 91 -19.48 35.66 -15.15
CA GLY A 91 -20.38 35.05 -16.14
C GLY A 91 -21.08 33.75 -15.71
N LEU A 92 -20.83 33.25 -14.49
CA LEU A 92 -21.56 32.10 -13.94
C LEU A 92 -22.79 32.57 -13.15
N THR A 93 -23.96 31.99 -13.45
CA THR A 93 -25.22 32.28 -12.75
C THR A 93 -25.77 31.03 -12.07
N VAL A 94 -26.44 31.22 -10.93
CA VAL A 94 -27.19 30.15 -10.26
C VAL A 94 -28.34 29.71 -11.18
N GLY A 95 -28.46 28.41 -11.42
CA GLY A 95 -29.32 27.80 -12.45
C GLY A 95 -28.65 27.63 -13.82
N GLY A 96 -27.44 28.15 -14.02
CA GLY A 96 -26.65 27.95 -15.24
C GLY A 96 -26.02 26.55 -15.31
N LYS A 97 -25.76 26.07 -16.53
CA LYS A 97 -24.99 24.83 -16.74
C LYS A 97 -23.49 25.12 -16.72
N TYR A 98 -22.75 24.45 -15.85
CA TYR A 98 -21.30 24.47 -15.84
C TYR A 98 -20.75 23.21 -16.50
N GLU A 99 -19.86 23.38 -17.48
CA GLU A 99 -19.09 22.29 -18.07
C GLU A 99 -17.61 22.66 -18.07
N LYS A 100 -16.83 21.96 -17.24
CA LYS A 100 -15.38 21.91 -17.37
C LYS A 100 -15.01 20.62 -18.09
N LYS A 101 -14.56 20.73 -19.34
CA LYS A 101 -13.99 19.60 -20.09
C LYS A 101 -12.67 19.20 -19.44
N GLY A 102 -12.67 18.05 -18.78
CA GLY A 102 -11.48 17.43 -18.22
C GLY A 102 -10.88 16.41 -19.18
N LEU A 103 -9.93 15.61 -18.69
CA LEU A 103 -9.43 14.45 -19.42
C LEU A 103 -10.49 13.34 -19.40
N SER A 104 -10.66 12.64 -20.52
CA SER A 104 -11.46 11.42 -20.54
C SER A 104 -10.75 10.32 -19.74
N GLY A 105 -11.51 9.40 -19.14
CA GLY A 105 -10.93 8.27 -18.41
C GLY A 105 -10.04 7.39 -19.30
N PHE A 106 -10.40 7.20 -20.57
CA PHE A 106 -9.59 6.43 -21.51
C PHE A 106 -8.28 7.17 -21.89
N THR A 107 -8.33 8.49 -22.04
CA THR A 107 -7.12 9.30 -22.23
C THR A 107 -6.19 9.19 -21.02
N SER A 108 -6.74 9.24 -19.81
CA SER A 108 -5.99 9.04 -18.56
C SER A 108 -5.33 7.67 -18.48
N LEU A 109 -6.01 6.61 -18.94
CA LEU A 109 -5.44 5.26 -19.05
C LEU A 109 -4.26 5.21 -20.02
N ILE A 110 -4.41 5.78 -21.23
CA ILE A 110 -3.33 5.83 -22.22
C ILE A 110 -2.14 6.63 -21.69
N LEU A 111 -2.36 7.79 -21.07
CA LEU A 111 -1.29 8.59 -20.48
C LEU A 111 -0.57 7.82 -19.37
N THR A 112 -1.31 7.07 -18.55
CA THR A 112 -0.73 6.21 -17.50
C THR A 112 0.14 5.11 -18.10
N TYR A 113 -0.35 4.45 -19.14
CA TYR A 113 0.42 3.46 -19.89
C TYR A 113 1.70 4.06 -20.47
N LEU A 114 1.61 5.19 -21.20
CA LEU A 114 2.76 5.82 -21.85
C LEU A 114 3.80 6.28 -20.84
N PHE A 115 3.37 6.91 -19.74
CA PHE A 115 4.26 7.33 -18.67
C PHE A 115 4.99 6.14 -18.06
N LEU A 116 4.26 5.08 -17.68
CA LEU A 116 4.88 3.88 -17.12
C LEU A 116 5.78 3.17 -18.15
N LEU A 117 5.41 3.15 -19.43
CA LEU A 117 6.25 2.57 -20.49
C LEU A 117 7.58 3.33 -20.62
N VAL A 118 7.55 4.66 -20.61
CA VAL A 118 8.77 5.49 -20.68
C VAL A 118 9.63 5.29 -19.44
N VAL A 119 9.03 5.42 -18.25
CA VAL A 119 9.73 5.31 -16.97
C VAL A 119 10.34 3.92 -16.80
N MET A 120 9.57 2.87 -17.07
CA MET A 120 10.05 1.50 -16.99
C MET A 120 10.99 1.13 -18.14
N GLY A 121 10.82 1.72 -19.33
CA GLY A 121 11.73 1.55 -20.47
C GLY A 121 13.11 2.14 -20.23
N ILE A 122 13.18 3.32 -19.60
CA ILE A 122 14.45 3.90 -19.11
C ILE A 122 15.08 2.96 -18.08
N GLY A 123 14.29 2.47 -17.11
CA GLY A 123 14.76 1.51 -16.12
C GLY A 123 15.29 0.20 -16.73
N ALA A 124 14.60 -0.34 -17.74
CA ALA A 124 15.03 -1.51 -18.49
C ALA A 124 16.36 -1.25 -19.22
N GLY A 125 16.53 -0.07 -19.82
CA GLY A 125 17.81 0.37 -20.41
C GLY A 125 18.96 0.38 -19.40
N LEU A 126 18.71 0.90 -18.19
CA LEU A 126 19.70 0.93 -17.09
C LEU A 126 20.05 -0.48 -16.57
N LEU A 127 19.10 -1.42 -16.63
CA LEU A 127 19.32 -2.85 -16.37
C LEU A 127 20.02 -3.58 -17.51
N ARG A 128 20.26 -2.91 -18.65
CA ARG A 128 20.75 -3.49 -19.91
C ARG A 128 19.85 -4.61 -20.44
N ALA A 129 18.55 -4.47 -20.21
CA ALA A 129 17.51 -5.30 -20.79
C ALA A 129 17.38 -5.03 -22.31
N ASN A 130 16.82 -5.98 -23.05
CA ASN A 130 16.49 -5.74 -24.45
C ASN A 130 15.27 -4.81 -24.55
N ILE A 131 15.48 -3.53 -24.89
CA ILE A 131 14.41 -2.52 -24.89
C ILE A 131 13.25 -2.88 -25.82
N GLY A 132 13.53 -3.43 -27.02
CA GLY A 132 12.47 -3.81 -27.96
C GLY A 132 11.57 -4.92 -27.41
N LYS A 133 12.17 -5.98 -26.87
CA LYS A 133 11.43 -7.07 -26.22
C LYS A 133 10.73 -6.58 -24.95
N PHE A 134 11.37 -5.70 -24.19
CA PHE A 134 10.80 -5.10 -22.99
C PHE A 134 9.56 -4.29 -23.31
N VAL A 135 9.59 -3.39 -24.30
CA VAL A 135 8.45 -2.54 -24.68
C VAL A 135 7.25 -3.39 -25.08
N ILE A 136 7.47 -4.43 -25.91
CA ILE A 136 6.40 -5.32 -26.34
C ILE A 136 5.85 -6.11 -25.14
N GLY A 137 6.72 -6.74 -24.35
CA GLY A 137 6.33 -7.50 -23.17
C GLY A 137 5.61 -6.66 -22.12
N PHE A 138 6.10 -5.45 -21.87
CA PHE A 138 5.52 -4.49 -20.91
C PHE A 138 4.15 -4.02 -21.37
N THR A 139 3.97 -3.80 -22.67
CA THR A 139 2.67 -3.40 -23.23
C THR A 139 1.62 -4.47 -22.98
N ILE A 140 1.95 -5.72 -23.31
CA ILE A 140 1.03 -6.86 -23.08
C ILE A 140 0.77 -7.04 -21.58
N LEU A 141 1.82 -7.01 -20.77
CA LEU A 141 1.72 -7.09 -19.31
C LEU A 141 0.78 -6.01 -18.76
N PHE A 142 0.97 -4.74 -19.15
CA PHE A 142 0.16 -3.63 -18.68
C PHE A 142 -1.32 -3.81 -19.02
N TRP A 143 -1.64 -4.09 -20.28
CA TRP A 143 -3.03 -4.21 -20.72
C TRP A 143 -3.73 -5.44 -20.14
N LEU A 144 -3.07 -6.58 -20.05
CA LEU A 144 -3.64 -7.77 -19.41
C LEU A 144 -3.86 -7.56 -17.91
N SER A 145 -2.89 -6.95 -17.22
CA SER A 145 -3.02 -6.66 -15.80
C SER A 145 -4.14 -5.63 -15.57
N TYR A 146 -4.21 -4.57 -16.38
CA TYR A 146 -5.26 -3.56 -16.31
C TYR A 146 -6.64 -4.14 -16.63
N LEU A 147 -6.74 -5.07 -17.57
CA LEU A 147 -7.99 -5.78 -17.85
C LEU A 147 -8.46 -6.57 -16.63
N CYS A 148 -7.55 -7.23 -15.91
CA CYS A 148 -7.88 -7.91 -14.66
C CYS A 148 -8.41 -6.93 -13.59
N TRP A 149 -7.81 -5.75 -13.49
CA TRP A 149 -8.28 -4.68 -12.60
C TRP A 149 -9.65 -4.13 -13.00
N PHE A 150 -9.86 -3.92 -14.30
CA PHE A 150 -11.13 -3.47 -14.86
C PHE A 150 -12.26 -4.47 -14.59
N ILE A 151 -12.02 -5.76 -14.83
CA ILE A 151 -12.96 -6.85 -14.50
C ILE A 151 -13.21 -6.91 -12.99
N GLY A 152 -12.15 -6.85 -12.18
CA GLY A 152 -12.26 -6.85 -10.72
C GLY A 152 -13.05 -5.67 -10.15
N SER A 153 -13.08 -4.54 -10.86
CA SER A 153 -13.84 -3.34 -10.49
C SER A 153 -15.32 -3.42 -10.90
N ASN A 154 -15.77 -4.49 -11.56
CA ASN A 154 -17.18 -4.68 -11.88
C ASN A 154 -18.02 -4.78 -10.59
N ALA A 155 -19.22 -4.18 -10.59
CA ALA A 155 -20.09 -4.13 -9.42
C ALA A 155 -20.46 -5.51 -8.85
N TYR A 156 -20.60 -6.56 -9.67
CA TYR A 156 -20.87 -7.92 -9.18
C TYR A 156 -19.70 -8.52 -8.39
N ILE A 157 -18.49 -7.95 -8.51
CA ILE A 157 -17.30 -8.38 -7.78
C ILE A 157 -17.00 -7.40 -6.65
N ALA A 158 -16.89 -6.12 -6.98
CA ALA A 158 -16.36 -5.09 -6.11
C ALA A 158 -17.40 -4.41 -5.20
N ALA A 159 -18.70 -4.43 -5.53
CA ALA A 159 -19.67 -3.67 -4.74
C ALA A 159 -19.85 -4.30 -3.35
N VAL A 160 -19.56 -3.55 -2.29
CA VAL A 160 -19.80 -4.04 -0.91
C VAL A 160 -21.30 -4.07 -0.59
N ASP A 161 -22.03 -3.08 -1.12
CA ASP A 161 -23.48 -2.97 -1.04
C ASP A 161 -24.08 -3.09 -2.46
N ALA A 162 -24.58 -4.28 -2.77
CA ALA A 162 -25.17 -4.62 -4.07
C ALA A 162 -26.39 -3.72 -4.38
N SER A 163 -27.21 -3.43 -3.37
CA SER A 163 -28.39 -2.57 -3.50
C SER A 163 -28.01 -1.16 -3.91
N LYS A 164 -26.99 -0.58 -3.26
CA LYS A 164 -26.48 0.77 -3.63
C LYS A 164 -25.83 0.82 -5.01
N ALA A 165 -25.29 -0.30 -5.48
CA ALA A 165 -24.68 -0.42 -6.80
C ALA A 165 -25.70 -0.76 -7.91
N GLY A 166 -26.98 -0.99 -7.56
CA GLY A 166 -28.03 -1.35 -8.53
C GLY A 166 -27.87 -2.76 -9.12
N VAL A 167 -27.24 -3.68 -8.38
CA VAL A 167 -27.06 -5.08 -8.80
C VAL A 167 -27.74 -6.04 -7.81
N PRO A 168 -28.27 -7.19 -8.26
CA PRO A 168 -28.98 -8.13 -7.40
C PRO A 168 -28.08 -8.84 -6.38
N TRP A 169 -26.80 -9.01 -6.70
CA TRP A 169 -25.82 -9.67 -5.83
C TRP A 169 -24.41 -9.13 -6.10
N SER A 170 -23.50 -9.34 -5.15
CA SER A 170 -22.07 -9.04 -5.31
C SER A 170 -21.21 -9.94 -4.44
N LEU A 171 -19.98 -10.25 -4.88
CA LEU A 171 -18.97 -10.96 -4.10
C LEU A 171 -18.39 -10.14 -2.94
N LYS A 172 -18.63 -8.82 -2.91
CA LYS A 172 -18.17 -7.90 -1.86
C LYS A 172 -16.65 -7.96 -1.67
N LEU A 173 -15.89 -7.92 -2.76
CA LEU A 173 -14.43 -8.05 -2.74
C LEU A 173 -13.68 -6.73 -2.96
N THR A 174 -14.40 -5.60 -3.06
CA THR A 174 -13.89 -4.27 -3.43
C THR A 174 -13.12 -4.26 -4.77
N PRO A 175 -12.74 -3.10 -5.33
CA PRO A 175 -11.98 -3.06 -6.60
C PRO A 175 -10.65 -3.82 -6.55
N GLU A 176 -10.05 -3.94 -5.35
CA GLU A 176 -8.81 -4.66 -5.09
C GLU A 176 -8.89 -6.15 -5.43
N ALA A 177 -10.08 -6.72 -5.62
CA ALA A 177 -10.29 -8.04 -6.23
C ALA A 177 -9.55 -8.20 -7.57
N GLY A 178 -9.32 -7.09 -8.29
CA GLY A 178 -8.52 -7.04 -9.50
C GLY A 178 -7.09 -7.58 -9.32
N PHE A 179 -6.49 -7.41 -8.14
CA PHE A 179 -5.17 -7.99 -7.84
C PHE A 179 -5.22 -9.52 -7.78
N ILE A 180 -6.26 -10.08 -7.18
CA ILE A 180 -6.46 -11.54 -7.08
C ILE A 180 -6.67 -12.12 -8.48
N ILE A 181 -7.52 -11.49 -9.30
CA ILE A 181 -7.75 -11.90 -10.68
C ILE A 181 -6.46 -11.84 -11.49
N ALA A 182 -5.68 -10.76 -11.35
CA ALA A 182 -4.38 -10.62 -12.02
C ALA A 182 -3.42 -11.75 -11.65
N LEU A 183 -3.34 -12.12 -10.37
CA LEU A 183 -2.54 -13.26 -9.92
C LEU A 183 -3.02 -14.58 -10.53
N VAL A 184 -4.32 -14.87 -10.47
CA VAL A 184 -4.89 -16.13 -11.01
C VAL A 184 -4.67 -16.24 -12.51
N VAL A 185 -4.92 -15.17 -13.27
CA VAL A 185 -4.66 -15.13 -14.71
C VAL A 185 -3.17 -15.32 -15.00
N GLY A 186 -2.30 -14.66 -14.23
CA GLY A 186 -0.86 -14.86 -14.32
C GLY A 186 -0.46 -16.32 -14.07
N LEU A 187 -1.01 -16.97 -13.05
CA LEU A 187 -0.73 -18.38 -12.72
C LEU A 187 -1.17 -19.32 -13.84
N ILE A 188 -2.32 -19.06 -14.46
CA ILE A 188 -2.79 -19.81 -15.64
C ILE A 188 -1.76 -19.67 -16.78
N ILE A 189 -1.31 -18.44 -17.06
CA ILE A 189 -0.31 -18.18 -18.09
C ILE A 189 1.03 -18.89 -17.78
N GLY A 190 1.54 -18.75 -16.55
CA GLY A 190 2.83 -19.29 -16.13
C GLY A 190 2.91 -20.81 -16.17
N ASN A 191 1.79 -21.51 -15.97
CA ASN A 191 1.74 -22.97 -15.91
C ASN A 191 1.28 -23.62 -17.21
N PHE A 192 0.30 -23.04 -17.92
CA PHE A 192 -0.27 -23.64 -19.13
C PHE A 192 0.26 -23.03 -20.44
N PHE A 193 0.74 -21.78 -20.42
CA PHE A 193 1.17 -21.04 -21.62
C PHE A 193 2.65 -20.62 -21.52
N GLN A 194 3.54 -21.59 -21.28
CA GLN A 194 4.96 -21.34 -20.99
C GLN A 194 5.70 -20.57 -22.10
N GLY A 195 5.41 -20.84 -23.38
CA GLY A 195 6.01 -20.08 -24.49
C GLY A 195 5.63 -18.60 -24.47
N PHE A 196 4.42 -18.27 -24.02
CA PHE A 196 3.99 -16.88 -23.84
C PHE A 196 4.64 -16.25 -22.60
N SER A 197 4.77 -17.00 -21.50
CA SER A 197 5.53 -16.55 -20.32
C SER A 197 6.99 -16.23 -20.67
N ASP A 198 7.66 -17.09 -21.44
CA ASP A 198 9.04 -16.87 -21.90
C ASP A 198 9.17 -15.65 -22.82
N PHE A 199 8.14 -15.38 -23.64
CA PHE A 199 8.07 -14.17 -24.46
C PHE A 199 7.99 -12.89 -23.61
N LEU A 200 7.25 -12.91 -22.51
CA LEU A 200 7.09 -11.76 -21.61
C LEU A 200 8.25 -11.58 -20.61
N LYS A 201 9.16 -12.55 -20.51
CA LYS A 201 10.20 -12.64 -19.46
C LYS A 201 11.03 -11.38 -19.25
N GLU A 202 11.27 -10.59 -20.29
CA GLU A 202 12.04 -9.36 -20.18
C GLU A 202 11.33 -8.28 -19.33
N ALA A 203 9.99 -8.29 -19.37
CA ALA A 203 9.12 -7.37 -18.65
C ALA A 203 8.61 -7.94 -17.31
N ILE A 204 8.54 -9.26 -17.12
CA ILE A 204 8.06 -9.87 -15.87
C ILE A 204 9.08 -9.69 -14.73
N ARG A 205 9.03 -8.54 -14.06
CA ARG A 205 9.93 -8.13 -12.96
C ARG A 205 9.16 -7.79 -11.69
N PRO A 206 8.59 -8.79 -10.99
CA PRO A 206 7.69 -8.55 -9.86
C PRO A 206 8.35 -7.77 -8.72
N GLU A 207 9.64 -8.01 -8.44
CA GLU A 207 10.39 -7.31 -7.39
C GLU A 207 10.56 -5.82 -7.70
N LEU A 208 10.97 -5.48 -8.93
CA LEU A 208 11.09 -4.10 -9.36
C LEU A 208 9.77 -3.34 -9.17
N TYR A 209 8.66 -3.92 -9.62
CA TYR A 209 7.34 -3.30 -9.50
C TYR A 209 6.90 -3.13 -8.05
N ILE A 210 7.00 -4.17 -7.21
CA ILE A 210 6.51 -4.06 -5.83
C ILE A 210 7.35 -3.08 -5.03
N LYS A 211 8.68 -3.14 -5.16
CA LYS A 211 9.60 -2.26 -4.42
C LYS A 211 9.38 -0.79 -4.80
N THR A 212 9.13 -0.50 -6.08
CA THR A 212 8.74 0.84 -6.51
C THR A 212 7.39 1.24 -5.92
N GLY A 213 6.37 0.38 -5.98
CA GLY A 213 5.06 0.64 -5.37
C GLY A 213 5.14 0.91 -3.86
N ILE A 214 5.94 0.14 -3.13
CA ILE A 214 6.20 0.31 -1.70
C ILE A 214 6.88 1.65 -1.44
N GLY A 215 7.88 2.02 -2.24
CA GLY A 215 8.54 3.33 -2.12
C GLY A 215 7.55 4.50 -2.17
N LEU A 216 6.49 4.39 -2.99
CA LEU A 216 5.42 5.40 -3.09
C LEU A 216 4.44 5.40 -1.90
N MET A 217 4.34 4.29 -1.17
CA MET A 217 3.45 4.19 -0.01
C MET A 217 3.85 5.14 1.13
N GLY A 218 5.13 5.52 1.22
CA GLY A 218 5.60 6.46 2.23
C GLY A 218 4.74 7.74 2.25
N ILE A 219 4.42 8.28 1.08
CA ILE A 219 3.59 9.49 0.92
C ILE A 219 2.18 9.25 1.47
N LEU A 220 1.52 8.17 1.04
CA LEU A 220 0.15 7.84 1.45
C LEU A 220 0.04 7.57 2.96
N LEU A 221 1.01 6.85 3.52
CA LEU A 221 1.01 6.50 4.93
C LEU A 221 1.45 7.69 5.80
N GLY A 222 2.31 8.57 5.31
CA GLY A 222 2.74 9.77 6.01
C GLY A 222 1.59 10.75 6.27
N ILE A 223 0.69 10.94 5.30
CA ILE A 223 -0.50 11.79 5.51
C ILE A 223 -1.54 11.13 6.43
N LYS A 224 -1.72 9.81 6.34
CA LYS A 224 -2.56 9.05 7.29
C LYS A 224 -1.99 9.13 8.72
N ALA A 225 -0.67 9.03 8.86
CA ALA A 225 0.00 9.19 10.13
C ALA A 225 -0.11 10.62 10.66
N ALA A 226 -0.09 11.65 9.81
CA ALA A 226 -0.30 13.02 10.25
C ALA A 226 -1.72 13.26 10.79
N THR A 227 -2.74 12.69 10.14
CA THR A 227 -4.16 12.85 10.53
C THR A 227 -4.54 12.01 11.76
N SER A 228 -3.92 10.84 11.93
CA SER A 228 -4.18 9.92 13.04
C SER A 228 -2.89 9.52 13.76
N PHE A 229 -2.14 10.51 14.25
CA PHE A 229 -0.78 10.31 14.79
C PHE A 229 -0.70 9.34 15.96
N SER A 230 -1.66 9.39 16.90
CA SER A 230 -1.67 8.47 18.05
C SER A 230 -1.85 7.02 17.61
N LEU A 231 -2.73 6.76 16.64
CA LEU A 231 -2.93 5.42 16.11
C LEU A 231 -1.70 4.96 15.30
N ALA A 232 -1.19 5.81 14.42
CA ALA A 232 -0.03 5.49 13.59
C ALA A 232 1.25 5.25 14.40
N SER A 233 1.53 6.09 15.40
CA SER A 233 2.69 5.89 16.29
C SER A 233 2.57 4.60 17.08
N ALA A 234 1.37 4.26 17.54
CA ALA A 234 1.14 3.01 18.24
C ALA A 234 1.30 1.80 17.32
N VAL A 235 0.83 1.87 16.07
CA VAL A 235 1.05 0.83 15.04
C VAL A 235 2.54 0.64 14.74
N LEU A 236 3.30 1.73 14.59
CA LEU A 236 4.75 1.70 14.36
C LEU A 236 5.49 1.06 15.54
N PHE A 237 5.21 1.50 16.77
CA PHE A 237 5.86 0.96 17.96
C PHE A 237 5.54 -0.52 18.17
N ARG A 238 4.25 -0.89 18.07
CA ARG A 238 3.79 -2.28 18.17
C ARG A 238 4.40 -3.17 17.10
N GLY A 239 4.50 -2.66 15.87
CA GLY A 239 5.17 -3.35 14.76
C GLY A 239 6.64 -3.63 15.08
N LEU A 240 7.37 -2.64 15.61
CA LEU A 240 8.77 -2.82 16.02
C LEU A 240 8.92 -3.89 17.12
N CYS A 241 8.09 -3.84 18.16
CA CYS A 241 8.12 -4.84 19.24
C CYS A 241 7.79 -6.25 18.73
N ALA A 242 6.74 -6.38 17.93
CA ALA A 242 6.33 -7.64 17.32
C ALA A 242 7.46 -8.30 16.52
N ILE A 243 8.32 -7.49 15.89
CA ILE A 243 9.41 -8.00 15.06
C ILE A 243 10.57 -8.50 15.90
N ILE A 244 10.96 -7.77 16.95
CA ILE A 244 12.03 -8.20 17.84
C ILE A 244 11.65 -9.57 18.44
N GLU A 245 10.41 -9.71 18.91
CA GLU A 245 9.90 -10.95 19.48
C GLU A 245 9.80 -12.07 18.44
N ALA A 246 9.14 -11.81 17.31
CA ALA A 246 8.99 -12.79 16.24
C ALA A 246 10.35 -13.28 15.74
N TYR A 247 11.32 -12.38 15.63
CA TYR A 247 12.63 -12.69 15.11
C TYR A 247 13.42 -13.65 16.00
N LEU A 248 13.50 -13.35 17.30
CA LEU A 248 14.20 -14.18 18.28
C LEU A 248 13.64 -15.60 18.35
N ILE A 249 12.34 -15.73 18.09
CA ILE A 249 11.62 -17.00 18.12
C ILE A 249 11.73 -17.73 16.77
N TYR A 250 11.43 -17.06 15.66
CA TYR A 250 11.36 -17.66 14.33
C TYR A 250 12.70 -18.26 13.90
N TRP A 251 13.75 -17.45 13.91
CA TRP A 251 15.03 -17.89 13.37
C TRP A 251 15.59 -19.04 14.20
N ALA A 252 15.54 -18.93 15.53
CA ALA A 252 16.04 -19.96 16.43
C ALA A 252 15.29 -21.30 16.26
N VAL A 253 13.96 -21.28 16.26
CA VAL A 253 13.17 -22.50 16.14
C VAL A 253 13.32 -23.12 14.75
N VAL A 254 13.27 -22.34 13.67
CA VAL A 254 13.46 -22.89 12.31
C VAL A 254 14.87 -23.45 12.14
N TYR A 255 15.89 -22.77 12.66
CA TYR A 255 17.26 -23.29 12.65
C TYR A 255 17.38 -24.60 13.43
N LEU A 256 16.77 -24.68 14.62
CA LEU A 256 16.74 -25.91 15.43
C LEU A 256 15.99 -27.03 14.70
N ILE A 257 14.87 -26.73 14.05
CA ILE A 257 14.10 -27.73 13.28
C ILE A 257 14.97 -28.31 12.16
N ALA A 258 15.58 -27.43 11.37
CA ALA A 258 16.45 -27.82 10.27
C ALA A 258 17.65 -28.66 10.75
N ARG A 259 18.30 -28.26 11.84
CA ARG A 259 19.50 -28.95 12.38
C ARG A 259 19.19 -30.24 13.11
N LYS A 260 18.18 -30.24 13.99
CA LYS A 260 17.94 -31.35 14.94
C LYS A 260 17.08 -32.46 14.32
N TYR A 261 15.98 -32.11 13.66
CA TYR A 261 15.05 -33.09 13.12
C TYR A 261 15.44 -33.53 11.70
N PHE A 262 15.79 -32.57 10.85
CA PHE A 262 16.12 -32.85 9.45
C PHE A 262 17.61 -33.03 9.17
N LYS A 263 18.46 -32.85 10.19
CA LYS A 263 19.92 -33.08 10.15
C LYS A 263 20.63 -32.29 9.05
N PHE A 264 20.12 -31.10 8.71
CA PHE A 264 20.80 -30.22 7.75
C PHE A 264 22.13 -29.73 8.34
N ASN A 265 23.11 -29.50 7.47
CA ASN A 265 24.35 -28.87 7.88
C ASN A 265 24.11 -27.36 8.15
N ARG A 266 25.13 -26.69 8.71
CA ARG A 266 25.07 -25.25 9.02
C ARG A 266 24.88 -24.38 7.78
N GLU A 267 25.52 -24.75 6.67
CA GLU A 267 25.48 -24.06 5.38
C GLU A 267 24.06 -23.99 4.81
N TRP A 268 23.25 -25.05 4.95
CA TRP A 268 21.86 -25.09 4.52
C TRP A 268 20.89 -24.54 5.57
N ALA A 269 21.10 -24.86 6.85
CA ALA A 269 20.17 -24.49 7.91
C ALA A 269 20.10 -22.98 8.15
N ALA A 270 21.22 -22.25 8.06
CA ALA A 270 21.23 -20.81 8.32
C ALA A 270 20.50 -20.00 7.22
N PRO A 271 20.77 -20.18 5.91
CA PRO A 271 20.02 -19.50 4.86
C PRO A 271 18.54 -19.92 4.83
N LEU A 272 18.23 -21.19 5.11
CA LEU A 272 16.85 -21.68 5.22
C LEU A 272 16.10 -21.00 6.37
N ALA A 273 16.70 -20.96 7.57
CA ALA A 273 16.10 -20.30 8.72
C ALA A 273 15.89 -18.81 8.49
N SER A 274 16.88 -18.12 7.91
CA SER A 274 16.74 -16.72 7.54
C SER A 274 15.68 -16.49 6.47
N GLY A 275 15.62 -17.33 5.44
CA GLY A 275 14.61 -17.23 4.38
C GLY A 275 13.19 -17.42 4.91
N ILE A 276 12.95 -18.46 5.70
CA ILE A 276 11.63 -18.73 6.29
C ILE A 276 11.26 -17.69 7.35
N SER A 277 12.22 -17.11 8.09
CA SER A 277 11.90 -16.27 9.24
C SER A 277 11.75 -14.79 8.91
N ILE A 278 12.40 -14.29 7.85
CA ILE A 278 12.58 -12.84 7.58
C ILE A 278 11.82 -12.43 6.31
N CYS A 279 12.54 -12.14 5.23
CA CYS A 279 12.03 -11.61 3.95
C CYS A 279 12.24 -12.57 2.78
N GLY A 280 12.41 -13.87 3.08
CA GLY A 280 12.48 -14.87 2.02
C GLY A 280 13.79 -14.81 1.24
N VAL A 281 13.69 -14.38 -0.01
CA VAL A 281 14.78 -14.40 -1.00
C VAL A 281 15.96 -13.55 -0.54
N SER A 282 15.72 -12.28 -0.22
CA SER A 282 16.77 -11.34 0.21
C SER A 282 17.49 -11.83 1.47
N ALA A 283 16.75 -12.41 2.42
CA ALA A 283 17.30 -12.96 3.65
C ALA A 283 18.14 -14.22 3.44
N ALA A 284 17.67 -15.13 2.58
CA ALA A 284 18.41 -16.33 2.21
C ALA A 284 19.72 -15.96 1.50
N ILE A 285 19.68 -15.03 0.54
CA ILE A 285 20.85 -14.56 -0.20
C ILE A 285 21.83 -13.81 0.72
N ALA A 286 21.34 -12.87 1.53
CA ALA A 286 22.15 -12.11 2.47
C ALA A 286 22.85 -13.02 3.48
N THR A 287 22.12 -14.00 4.03
CA THR A 287 22.67 -14.99 4.96
C THR A 287 23.65 -15.93 4.28
N GLY A 288 23.32 -16.42 3.09
CA GLY A 288 24.23 -17.26 2.29
C GLY A 288 25.54 -16.55 1.99
N GLY A 289 25.48 -15.25 1.65
CA GLY A 289 26.68 -14.42 1.50
C GLY A 289 27.44 -14.22 2.81
N ALA A 290 26.74 -14.01 3.92
CA ALA A 290 27.34 -13.79 5.25
C ALA A 290 28.17 -14.98 5.73
N ILE A 291 27.64 -16.18 5.50
CA ILE A 291 28.27 -17.44 5.93
C ILE A 291 29.11 -18.08 4.82
N LYS A 292 29.25 -17.42 3.67
CA LYS A 292 29.97 -17.90 2.48
C LYS A 292 29.47 -19.27 1.97
N ALA A 293 28.17 -19.50 2.03
CA ALA A 293 27.53 -20.68 1.48
C ALA A 293 27.69 -20.74 -0.05
N ARG A 294 27.68 -21.95 -0.62
CA ARG A 294 27.66 -22.14 -2.07
C ARG A 294 26.45 -21.42 -2.67
N PRO A 295 26.59 -20.69 -3.80
CA PRO A 295 25.49 -19.90 -4.38
C PRO A 295 24.20 -20.69 -4.64
N MET A 296 24.31 -21.99 -4.91
CA MET A 296 23.15 -22.87 -5.10
C MET A 296 22.23 -22.91 -3.87
N VAL A 297 22.77 -22.89 -2.64
CA VAL A 297 22.00 -22.99 -1.40
C VAL A 297 20.98 -21.85 -1.24
N PRO A 298 21.37 -20.57 -1.22
CA PRO A 298 20.42 -19.48 -1.11
C PRO A 298 19.49 -19.39 -2.34
N ILE A 299 19.92 -19.80 -3.54
CA ILE A 299 19.06 -19.83 -4.74
C ILE A 299 17.91 -20.83 -4.56
N MET A 300 18.21 -22.04 -4.08
CA MET A 300 17.19 -23.08 -3.85
C MET A 300 16.21 -22.68 -2.74
N VAL A 301 16.71 -22.13 -1.63
CA VAL A 301 15.87 -21.60 -0.54
C VAL A 301 14.97 -20.47 -1.05
N SER A 302 15.53 -19.56 -1.84
CA SER A 302 14.78 -18.43 -2.43
C SER A 302 13.66 -18.92 -3.34
N SER A 303 13.95 -19.87 -4.21
CA SER A 303 12.98 -20.45 -5.14
C SER A 303 11.82 -21.08 -4.37
N LEU A 304 12.11 -21.83 -3.30
CA LEU A 304 11.10 -22.43 -2.42
C LEU A 304 10.22 -21.40 -1.72
N VAL A 305 10.81 -20.33 -1.17
CA VAL A 305 10.04 -19.27 -0.50
C VAL A 305 9.04 -18.63 -1.45
N VAL A 306 9.41 -18.39 -2.71
CA VAL A 306 8.51 -17.78 -3.70
C VAL A 306 7.26 -18.63 -3.90
N ILE A 307 7.39 -19.97 -3.93
CA ILE A 307 6.25 -20.89 -4.08
C ILE A 307 5.26 -20.71 -2.93
N PHE A 308 5.76 -20.84 -1.70
CA PHE A 308 4.91 -20.78 -0.53
C PHE A 308 4.36 -19.39 -0.29
N ALA A 309 5.09 -18.34 -0.64
CA ALA A 309 4.61 -16.98 -0.58
C ALA A 309 3.36 -16.75 -1.47
N VAL A 310 3.28 -17.39 -2.64
CA VAL A 310 2.08 -17.35 -3.48
C VAL A 310 0.92 -18.09 -2.82
N THR A 311 1.18 -19.27 -2.24
CA THR A 311 0.18 -20.03 -1.49
C THR A 311 -0.34 -19.24 -0.28
N GLU A 312 0.55 -18.63 0.50
CA GLU A 312 0.24 -17.77 1.64
C GLU A 312 -0.61 -16.57 1.23
N LEU A 313 -0.21 -15.88 0.16
CA LEU A 313 -0.94 -14.73 -0.41
C LEU A 313 -2.37 -15.12 -0.77
N ILE A 314 -2.57 -16.29 -1.37
CA ILE A 314 -3.89 -16.74 -1.81
C ILE A 314 -4.73 -17.19 -0.60
N ILE A 315 -4.16 -17.91 0.36
CA ILE A 315 -4.93 -18.59 1.40
C ILE A 315 -5.16 -17.71 2.63
N LEU A 316 -4.11 -17.08 3.17
CA LEU A 316 -4.16 -16.41 4.47
C LEU A 316 -5.15 -15.24 4.54
N PRO A 317 -5.35 -14.42 3.48
CA PRO A 317 -6.32 -13.35 3.54
C PRO A 317 -7.77 -13.81 3.78
N PHE A 318 -8.18 -14.96 3.22
CA PHE A 318 -9.51 -15.51 3.44
C PHE A 318 -9.66 -16.12 4.83
N PHE A 319 -8.60 -16.73 5.37
CA PHE A 319 -8.55 -17.14 6.78
C PHE A 319 -8.70 -15.92 7.70
N ALA A 320 -7.96 -14.84 7.43
CA ALA A 320 -8.06 -13.59 8.19
C ALA A 320 -9.46 -12.97 8.10
N GLN A 321 -10.08 -12.95 6.91
CA GLN A 321 -11.45 -12.48 6.74
C GLN A 321 -12.46 -13.31 7.55
N THR A 322 -12.23 -14.62 7.70
CA THR A 322 -13.16 -15.52 8.40
C THR A 322 -13.03 -15.40 9.91
N PHE A 323 -11.80 -15.38 10.42
CA PHE A 323 -11.54 -15.48 11.87
C PHE A 323 -11.16 -14.14 12.53
N LEU A 324 -10.60 -13.19 11.78
CA LEU A 324 -10.02 -11.95 12.31
C LEU A 324 -10.70 -10.67 11.80
N TRP A 325 -11.87 -10.76 11.16
CA TRP A 325 -12.58 -9.57 10.67
C TRP A 325 -12.99 -8.59 11.78
N LYS A 326 -13.08 -9.06 13.04
CA LYS A 326 -13.29 -8.22 14.23
C LYS A 326 -12.01 -7.61 14.78
N GLU A 327 -10.85 -8.11 14.37
CA GLU A 327 -9.52 -7.66 14.80
C GLU A 327 -8.69 -7.23 13.57
N PRO A 328 -9.14 -6.20 12.83
CA PRO A 328 -8.55 -5.80 11.55
C PRO A 328 -7.04 -5.52 11.61
N MET A 329 -6.56 -4.88 12.68
CA MET A 329 -5.12 -4.56 12.81
C MET A 329 -4.27 -5.80 13.09
N VAL A 330 -4.81 -6.77 13.84
CA VAL A 330 -4.18 -8.09 14.03
C VAL A 330 -4.06 -8.81 12.69
N ALA A 331 -5.13 -8.80 11.88
CA ALA A 331 -5.11 -9.41 10.56
C ALA A 331 -4.05 -8.78 9.63
N GLY A 332 -3.95 -7.44 9.63
CA GLY A 332 -2.92 -6.74 8.86
C GLY A 332 -1.50 -7.07 9.32
N ALA A 333 -1.22 -6.96 10.63
CA ALA A 333 0.09 -7.30 11.19
C ALA A 333 0.47 -8.77 10.93
N TRP A 334 -0.51 -9.67 11.00
CA TRP A 334 -0.30 -11.09 10.73
C TRP A 334 0.17 -11.37 9.31
N MET A 335 -0.34 -10.65 8.31
CA MET A 335 0.18 -10.75 6.94
C MET A 335 1.65 -10.35 6.86
N GLY A 336 2.05 -9.29 7.57
CA GLY A 336 3.45 -8.84 7.64
C GLY A 336 4.39 -9.85 8.32
N LEU A 337 3.92 -10.55 9.36
CA LEU A 337 4.71 -11.53 10.11
C LEU A 337 4.75 -12.92 9.47
N ALA A 338 3.62 -13.38 8.91
CA ALA A 338 3.46 -14.73 8.41
C ALA A 338 3.93 -14.88 6.95
N VAL A 339 3.70 -13.86 6.11
CA VAL A 339 3.96 -13.97 4.68
C VAL A 339 5.42 -13.63 4.34
N LYS A 340 6.12 -14.54 3.67
CA LYS A 340 7.60 -14.50 3.65
C LYS A 340 8.24 -13.73 2.52
N SER A 341 7.54 -13.50 1.41
CA SER A 341 7.99 -12.56 0.38
C SER A 341 7.44 -11.16 0.64
N ASP A 342 8.24 -10.12 0.37
CA ASP A 342 7.80 -8.72 0.46
C ASP A 342 6.64 -8.49 -0.52
N GLY A 343 6.79 -8.95 -1.77
CA GLY A 343 5.72 -8.96 -2.76
C GLY A 343 4.41 -9.52 -2.20
N ALA A 344 4.49 -10.71 -1.61
CA ALA A 344 3.33 -11.42 -1.11
C ALA A 344 2.75 -10.86 0.19
N ALA A 345 3.57 -10.32 1.10
CA ALA A 345 3.13 -9.78 2.38
C ALA A 345 2.35 -8.47 2.21
N PHE A 346 2.84 -7.60 1.33
CA PHE A 346 2.12 -6.36 1.00
C PHE A 346 0.88 -6.66 0.17
N ALA A 347 0.98 -7.61 -0.77
CA ALA A 347 -0.14 -8.10 -1.55
C ALA A 347 -1.27 -8.64 -0.65
N SER A 348 -0.94 -9.58 0.22
CA SER A 348 -1.89 -10.15 1.20
C SER A 348 -2.41 -9.10 2.16
N GLY A 349 -1.59 -8.14 2.61
CA GLY A 349 -2.04 -6.99 3.39
C GLY A 349 -3.08 -6.12 2.68
N ALA A 350 -2.90 -5.87 1.38
CA ALA A 350 -3.87 -5.15 0.57
C ALA A 350 -5.16 -5.95 0.36
N VAL A 351 -5.06 -7.26 0.14
CA VAL A 351 -6.22 -8.16 0.01
C VAL A 351 -6.96 -8.26 1.35
N VAL A 352 -6.27 -8.39 2.48
CA VAL A 352 -6.87 -8.41 3.82
C VAL A 352 -7.59 -7.10 4.12
N ASP A 353 -6.99 -5.97 3.79
CA ASP A 353 -7.61 -4.64 3.95
C ASP A 353 -8.95 -4.57 3.22
N ALA A 354 -8.98 -5.03 1.97
CA ALA A 354 -10.20 -5.12 1.16
C ALA A 354 -11.25 -6.09 1.75
N LEU A 355 -10.86 -7.35 1.99
CA LEU A 355 -11.75 -8.42 2.42
C LEU A 355 -12.38 -8.14 3.80
N ILE A 356 -11.60 -7.64 4.75
CA ILE A 356 -12.09 -7.34 6.10
C ILE A 356 -12.98 -6.10 6.09
N ARG A 357 -12.62 -5.03 5.34
CA ARG A 357 -13.50 -3.86 5.20
C ARG A 357 -14.85 -4.23 4.63
N ALA A 358 -14.87 -5.02 3.56
CA ALA A 358 -16.13 -5.46 2.96
C ALA A 358 -16.94 -6.36 3.89
N LYS A 359 -16.28 -7.24 4.65
CA LYS A 359 -16.94 -8.08 5.66
C LYS A 359 -17.52 -7.26 6.80
N ALA A 360 -16.77 -6.30 7.34
CA ALA A 360 -17.21 -5.42 8.42
C ALA A 360 -18.39 -4.54 7.99
N GLU A 361 -18.34 -3.93 6.80
CA GLU A 361 -19.45 -3.12 6.30
C GLU A 361 -20.71 -3.97 6.09
N SER A 362 -20.56 -5.18 5.54
CA SER A 362 -21.71 -6.04 5.27
C SER A 362 -22.28 -6.77 6.49
N ALA A 363 -21.46 -7.08 7.50
CA ALA A 363 -21.89 -7.84 8.68
C ALA A 363 -22.26 -6.96 9.87
N SER A 364 -21.61 -5.80 10.05
CA SER A 364 -21.84 -4.89 11.18
C SER A 364 -22.14 -3.45 10.77
N GLY A 365 -22.18 -3.12 9.48
CA GLY A 365 -22.40 -1.75 9.00
C GLY A 365 -21.21 -0.82 9.22
N ILE A 366 -20.07 -1.32 9.72
CA ILE A 366 -18.90 -0.52 10.07
C ILE A 366 -18.04 -0.28 8.82
N LYS A 367 -17.83 1.00 8.49
CA LYS A 367 -16.98 1.42 7.36
C LYS A 367 -15.61 1.83 7.84
N TYR A 368 -14.67 0.89 7.94
CA TYR A 368 -13.28 1.25 8.26
C TYR A 368 -12.62 2.03 7.12
N GLU A 369 -11.76 2.98 7.48
CA GLU A 369 -10.92 3.68 6.52
C GLU A 369 -9.96 2.70 5.78
N PRO A 370 -9.79 2.86 4.46
CA PRO A 370 -8.93 1.98 3.67
C PRO A 370 -7.45 2.17 4.01
N GLY A 371 -6.67 1.10 3.90
CA GLY A 371 -5.20 1.13 3.95
C GLY A 371 -4.58 1.00 5.34
N TRP A 372 -5.36 0.90 6.42
CA TRP A 372 -4.82 0.72 7.78
C TRP A 372 -4.34 -0.71 8.03
N MET A 373 -5.00 -1.73 7.49
CA MET A 373 -4.51 -3.11 7.58
C MET A 373 -3.26 -3.29 6.70
N LEU A 374 -3.27 -2.67 5.52
CA LEU A 374 -2.08 -2.59 4.67
C LEU A 374 -0.94 -1.83 5.37
N MET A 375 -1.22 -0.76 6.12
CA MET A 375 -0.21 -0.05 6.93
C MET A 375 0.40 -0.98 7.99
N ALA A 376 -0.41 -1.76 8.70
CA ALA A 376 0.09 -2.72 9.68
C ALA A 376 0.97 -3.80 9.02
N ALA A 377 0.52 -4.38 7.90
CA ALA A 377 1.27 -5.38 7.15
C ALA A 377 2.61 -4.84 6.64
N SER A 378 2.55 -3.68 5.97
CA SER A 378 3.72 -3.02 5.39
C SER A 378 4.72 -2.57 6.43
N THR A 379 4.27 -1.92 7.51
CA THR A 379 5.13 -1.46 8.60
C THR A 379 5.87 -2.62 9.24
N THR A 380 5.11 -3.68 9.54
CA THR A 380 5.69 -4.89 10.14
C THR A 380 6.71 -5.53 9.19
N LYS A 381 6.42 -5.58 7.89
CA LYS A 381 7.34 -6.16 6.90
C LYS A 381 8.59 -5.30 6.65
N LEU A 382 8.45 -3.98 6.52
CA LEU A 382 9.59 -3.09 6.28
C LEU A 382 10.62 -3.10 7.41
N PHE A 383 10.16 -3.17 8.65
CA PHE A 383 11.07 -3.30 9.79
C PHE A 383 11.79 -4.66 9.80
N ILE A 384 11.14 -5.75 9.33
CA ILE A 384 11.81 -7.04 9.10
C ILE A 384 12.93 -6.87 8.05
N ASP A 385 12.64 -6.13 6.97
CA ASP A 385 13.61 -5.86 5.90
C ASP A 385 14.79 -5.02 6.39
N ILE A 386 14.57 -4.05 7.26
CA ILE A 386 15.67 -3.28 7.88
C ILE A 386 16.55 -4.21 8.73
N PHE A 387 15.94 -5.13 9.49
CA PHE A 387 16.62 -6.01 10.42
C PHE A 387 17.56 -7.01 9.74
N ILE A 388 17.34 -7.39 8.47
CA ILE A 388 18.22 -8.34 7.75
C ILE A 388 19.67 -7.88 7.70
N SER A 389 19.91 -6.58 7.59
CA SER A 389 21.25 -6.00 7.47
C SER A 389 22.05 -6.18 8.75
N ILE A 390 21.38 -5.96 9.89
CA ILE A 390 21.92 -6.15 11.23
C ILE A 390 22.18 -7.65 11.43
N TRP A 391 21.21 -8.50 11.10
CA TRP A 391 21.35 -9.94 11.27
C TRP A 391 22.44 -10.57 10.41
N ALA A 392 22.53 -10.20 9.13
CA ALA A 392 23.56 -10.71 8.24
C ALA A 392 24.96 -10.32 8.72
N PHE A 393 25.11 -9.13 9.33
CA PHE A 393 26.36 -8.72 9.96
C PHE A 393 26.68 -9.52 11.22
N ILE A 394 25.69 -9.75 12.10
CA ILE A 394 25.86 -10.63 13.28
C ILE A 394 26.27 -12.04 12.86
N LEU A 395 25.59 -12.63 11.88
CA LEU A 395 25.93 -13.96 11.38
C LEU A 395 27.32 -13.99 10.74
N ALA A 396 27.71 -12.97 9.98
CA ALA A 396 29.06 -12.87 9.44
C ALA A 396 30.09 -12.92 10.57
N ILE A 397 29.90 -12.12 11.65
CA ILE A 397 30.78 -12.11 12.82
C ILE A 397 30.86 -13.48 13.48
N ILE A 398 29.71 -14.09 13.76
CA ILE A 398 29.69 -15.41 14.38
C ILE A 398 30.39 -16.44 13.50
N TRP A 399 30.19 -16.39 12.18
CA TRP A 399 30.81 -17.34 11.26
C TRP A 399 32.32 -17.15 11.16
N SER A 400 32.80 -15.92 11.01
CA SER A 400 34.22 -15.63 10.86
C SER A 400 35.02 -15.75 12.16
N THR A 401 34.38 -15.68 13.32
CA THR A 401 35.07 -15.74 14.63
C THR A 401 34.90 -17.06 15.37
N LYS A 402 33.76 -17.76 15.19
CA LYS A 402 33.42 -18.96 15.99
C LYS A 402 33.22 -20.24 15.17
N ILE A 403 32.89 -20.16 13.88
CA ILE A 403 32.59 -21.36 13.07
C ILE A 403 33.71 -21.66 12.09
N GLU A 404 34.14 -20.67 11.31
CA GLU A 404 35.27 -20.73 10.37
C GLU A 404 36.27 -19.61 10.70
N ALA A 405 36.91 -19.72 11.86
CA ALA A 405 37.92 -18.76 12.30
C ALA A 405 39.15 -18.77 11.36
N LYS A 406 39.22 -17.79 10.45
CA LYS A 406 40.41 -17.54 9.61
C LYS A 406 41.21 -16.39 10.19
N ALA A 407 42.48 -16.65 10.50
CA ALA A 407 43.37 -15.64 11.08
C ALA A 407 43.47 -14.41 10.14
N GLY A 408 43.16 -13.22 10.67
CA GLY A 408 43.27 -11.94 9.96
C GLY A 408 42.01 -11.45 9.24
N GLU A 409 40.91 -12.20 9.24
CA GLU A 409 39.67 -11.77 8.59
C GLU A 409 38.89 -10.75 9.45
N LYS A 410 38.89 -9.47 9.05
CA LYS A 410 38.09 -8.42 9.68
C LYS A 410 36.82 -8.14 8.88
N ILE A 411 35.67 -8.23 9.53
CA ILE A 411 34.37 -7.85 8.94
C ILE A 411 34.20 -6.35 9.02
N GLN A 412 33.87 -5.73 7.89
CA GLN A 412 33.70 -4.28 7.80
C GLN A 412 32.24 -3.90 8.05
N ALA A 413 32.01 -2.82 8.80
CA ALA A 413 30.67 -2.25 8.98
C ALA A 413 30.00 -1.82 7.65
N ALA A 414 30.80 -1.57 6.60
CA ALA A 414 30.32 -1.32 5.24
C ALA A 414 29.47 -2.46 4.65
N GLU A 415 29.61 -3.68 5.17
CA GLU A 415 28.80 -4.84 4.77
C GLU A 415 27.32 -4.68 5.17
N ILE A 416 27.03 -3.97 6.27
CA ILE A 416 25.65 -3.60 6.66
C ILE A 416 25.05 -2.73 5.56
N TRP A 417 25.77 -1.69 5.14
CA TRP A 417 25.31 -0.81 4.08
C TRP A 417 25.14 -1.55 2.76
N ALA A 418 26.05 -2.46 2.41
CA ALA A 418 25.95 -3.25 1.18
C ALA A 418 24.68 -4.13 1.15
N ARG A 419 24.29 -4.71 2.29
CA ARG A 419 23.12 -5.60 2.42
C ARG A 419 21.81 -4.91 2.75
N PHE A 420 21.85 -3.65 3.20
CA PHE A 420 20.65 -2.88 3.50
C PHE A 420 19.68 -2.85 2.31
N PRO A 421 18.37 -3.01 2.47
CA PRO A 421 17.46 -2.92 1.33
C PRO A 421 17.25 -1.47 0.92
N LYS A 422 17.72 -1.06 -0.27
CA LYS A 422 17.72 0.36 -0.66
C LYS A 422 16.32 0.85 -0.97
N PHE A 423 15.42 -0.03 -1.41
CA PHE A 423 14.01 0.30 -1.66
C PHE A 423 13.23 0.81 -0.43
N VAL A 424 13.75 0.62 0.80
CA VAL A 424 13.12 1.12 2.03
C VAL A 424 13.35 2.63 2.20
N LEU A 425 14.42 3.18 1.63
CA LEU A 425 14.78 4.60 1.78
C LEU A 425 13.76 5.58 1.17
N PRO A 426 13.22 5.38 -0.05
CA PRO A 426 12.20 6.25 -0.61
C PRO A 426 10.90 6.20 0.19
N TYR A 427 10.53 5.02 0.71
CA TYR A 427 9.40 4.89 1.64
C TYR A 427 9.61 5.76 2.87
N ALA A 428 10.76 5.61 3.55
CA ALA A 428 11.06 6.36 4.76
C ALA A 428 11.13 7.87 4.49
N ALA A 429 11.76 8.29 3.39
CA ALA A 429 11.84 9.68 2.98
C ALA A 429 10.45 10.25 2.68
N GLY A 430 9.65 9.57 1.86
CA GLY A 430 8.28 9.99 1.54
C GLY A 430 7.40 10.08 2.79
N PHE A 431 7.52 9.13 3.71
CA PHE A 431 6.80 9.12 4.98
C PHE A 431 7.19 10.30 5.88
N ILE A 432 8.50 10.48 6.13
CA ILE A 432 9.00 11.55 7.02
C ILE A 432 8.69 12.92 6.43
N ILE A 433 8.94 13.14 5.14
CA ILE A 433 8.67 14.43 4.49
C ILE A 433 7.18 14.75 4.57
N MET A 434 6.32 13.80 4.20
CA MET A 434 4.87 14.02 4.25
C MET A 434 4.37 14.26 5.68
N LEU A 435 4.90 13.52 6.65
CA LEU A 435 4.55 13.68 8.06
C LEU A 435 4.98 15.06 8.59
N LEU A 436 6.21 15.49 8.32
CA LEU A 436 6.73 16.80 8.76
C LEU A 436 5.92 17.97 8.20
N ILE A 437 5.45 17.87 6.95
CA ILE A 437 4.63 18.90 6.32
C ILE A 437 3.18 18.86 6.86
N SER A 438 2.60 17.66 6.98
CA SER A 438 1.17 17.49 7.25
C SER A 438 0.83 17.50 8.74
N PHE A 439 1.74 17.09 9.63
CA PHE A 439 1.47 16.97 11.07
C PHE A 439 1.18 18.30 11.76
N PRO A 440 1.94 19.40 11.52
CA PRO A 440 1.60 20.70 12.10
C PRO A 440 0.24 21.23 11.63
N ALA A 441 -0.12 20.94 10.37
CA ALA A 441 -1.42 21.33 9.82
C ALA A 441 -2.56 20.51 10.45
N ALA A 442 -2.40 19.18 10.53
CA ALA A 442 -3.39 18.28 11.11
C ALA A 442 -3.63 18.54 12.61
N SER A 443 -2.57 18.78 13.38
CA SER A 443 -2.67 19.07 14.81
C SER A 443 -3.42 20.39 15.07
N LYS A 444 -3.11 21.44 14.31
CA LYS A 444 -3.82 22.73 14.41
C LYS A 444 -5.30 22.61 14.02
N ILE A 445 -5.61 21.83 12.97
CA ILE A 445 -7.01 21.59 12.56
C ILE A 445 -7.76 20.87 13.67
N SER A 446 -7.21 19.78 14.20
CA SER A 446 -7.86 18.99 15.25
C SER A 446 -8.14 19.82 16.51
N ALA A 447 -7.19 20.65 16.93
CA ALA A 447 -7.37 21.54 18.08
C ALA A 447 -8.48 22.58 17.84
N VAL A 448 -8.43 23.28 16.70
CA VAL A 448 -9.42 24.33 16.39
C VAL A 448 -10.80 23.75 16.10
N GLU A 449 -10.91 22.58 15.47
CA GLU A 449 -12.20 21.91 15.24
C GLU A 449 -12.86 21.47 16.55
N LYS A 450 -12.06 21.09 17.57
CA LYS A 450 -12.57 20.84 18.91
C LYS A 450 -13.17 22.11 19.53
N ASP A 451 -12.50 23.25 19.38
CA ASP A 451 -12.99 24.54 19.86
C ASP A 451 -14.24 24.98 19.10
N ILE A 452 -14.24 24.86 17.77
CA ILE A 452 -15.42 25.14 16.93
C ILE A 452 -16.60 24.26 17.36
N LYS A 453 -16.37 22.97 17.64
CA LYS A 453 -17.44 22.06 18.09
C LYS A 453 -17.99 22.45 19.46
N ALA A 454 -17.14 22.90 20.38
CA ALA A 454 -17.58 23.43 21.67
C ALA A 454 -18.44 24.69 21.51
N VAL A 455 -17.96 25.67 20.73
CA VAL A 455 -18.71 26.92 20.47
C VAL A 455 -20.01 26.64 19.71
N LYS A 456 -20.02 25.72 18.74
CA LYS A 456 -21.25 25.30 18.05
C LYS A 456 -22.27 24.70 19.01
N LYS A 457 -21.83 23.91 19.99
CA LYS A 457 -22.72 23.36 21.03
C LYS A 457 -23.33 24.47 21.89
N GLU A 458 -22.56 25.49 22.23
CA GLU A 458 -23.06 26.69 22.93
C GLU A 458 -24.08 27.45 22.07
N VAL A 459 -23.79 27.68 20.79
CA VAL A 459 -24.72 28.32 19.85
C VAL A 459 -26.03 27.54 19.77
N THR A 460 -25.98 26.21 19.62
CA THR A 460 -27.19 25.38 19.57
C THR A 460 -27.98 25.41 20.88
N ALA A 461 -27.32 25.54 22.03
CA ALA A 461 -28.00 25.70 23.31
C ALA A 461 -28.71 27.05 23.41
N LEU A 462 -28.02 28.14 23.05
CA LEU A 462 -28.57 29.50 23.05
C LEU A 462 -29.70 29.68 22.03
N GLU A 463 -29.60 29.09 20.84
CA GLU A 463 -30.65 29.10 19.82
C GLU A 463 -31.93 28.37 20.30
N LYS A 464 -31.79 27.36 21.17
CA LYS A 464 -32.93 26.68 21.80
C LYS A 464 -33.54 27.48 22.95
N GLU A 465 -32.74 28.27 23.66
CA GLU A 465 -33.18 29.10 24.79
C GLU A 465 -33.89 30.39 24.31
N LEU A 466 -33.46 30.94 23.17
CA LEU A 466 -33.97 32.17 22.56
C LEU A 466 -35.52 32.26 22.48
N PRO A 467 -36.27 31.26 21.98
CA PRO A 467 -37.74 31.35 21.88
C PRO A 467 -38.48 31.23 23.22
N THR A 468 -37.85 30.68 24.26
CA THR A 468 -38.45 30.50 25.60
C THR A 468 -38.03 31.56 26.61
N ALA A 469 -37.09 32.43 26.24
CA ALA A 469 -36.59 33.50 27.10
C ALA A 469 -37.57 34.69 27.19
N ALA A 470 -37.55 35.38 28.33
CA ALA A 470 -38.32 36.61 28.54
C ALA A 470 -37.99 37.66 27.45
N PRO A 471 -38.95 38.49 27.01
CA PRO A 471 -38.75 39.46 25.91
C PRO A 471 -37.56 40.39 26.13
N GLU A 472 -37.31 40.83 27.37
CA GLU A 472 -36.15 41.63 27.74
C GLU A 472 -34.79 40.91 27.63
N ALA A 473 -34.76 39.57 27.71
CA ALA A 473 -33.54 38.77 27.64
C ALA A 473 -33.18 38.30 26.20
N GLN A 474 -34.14 38.31 25.28
CA GLN A 474 -33.95 37.88 23.88
C GLN A 474 -32.85 38.66 23.12
N PRO A 475 -32.73 40.00 23.23
CA PRO A 475 -31.67 40.75 22.55
C PRO A 475 -30.26 40.34 23.00
N ALA A 476 -30.08 40.12 24.31
CA ALA A 476 -28.80 39.73 24.89
C ALA A 476 -28.40 38.29 24.48
N ILE A 477 -29.36 37.37 24.37
CA ILE A 477 -29.12 36.01 23.87
C ILE A 477 -28.76 36.06 22.38
N GLN A 478 -29.43 36.89 21.58
CA GLN A 478 -29.13 37.07 20.16
C GLN A 478 -27.73 37.66 19.93
N GLU A 479 -27.30 38.61 20.75
CA GLU A 479 -25.94 39.16 20.72
C GLU A 479 -24.88 38.09 21.04
N LYS A 480 -25.11 37.26 22.06
CA LYS A 480 -24.23 36.12 22.38
C LYS A 480 -24.16 35.10 21.24
N ILE A 481 -25.27 34.82 20.56
CA ILE A 481 -25.30 33.95 19.37
C ILE A 481 -24.43 34.54 18.26
N ASN A 482 -24.57 35.84 17.98
CA ASN A 482 -23.81 36.53 16.94
C ASN A 482 -22.31 36.55 17.26
N ALA A 483 -21.93 36.89 18.49
CA ALA A 483 -20.55 36.86 18.96
C ALA A 483 -19.92 35.46 18.85
N SER A 484 -20.67 34.41 19.21
CA SER A 484 -20.23 33.02 19.06
C SER A 484 -20.11 32.60 17.58
N LYS A 485 -20.99 33.08 16.70
CA LYS A 485 -20.89 32.87 15.25
C LYS A 485 -19.66 33.57 14.67
N ASP A 486 -19.33 34.77 15.13
CA ASP A 486 -18.11 35.46 14.70
C ASP A 486 -16.84 34.82 15.26
N LYS A 487 -16.89 34.27 16.48
CA LYS A 487 -15.82 33.43 17.03
C LYS A 487 -15.58 32.19 16.15
N ILE A 488 -16.65 31.52 15.68
CA ILE A 488 -16.53 30.40 14.74
C ILE A 488 -15.86 30.86 13.44
N LYS A 489 -16.25 31.99 12.85
CA LYS A 489 -15.59 32.52 11.63
C LYS A 489 -14.11 32.80 11.86
N GLY A 490 -13.76 33.38 13.00
CA GLY A 490 -12.37 33.64 13.39
C GLY A 490 -11.56 32.34 13.52
N LEU A 491 -12.13 31.31 14.14
CA LEU A 491 -11.53 29.99 14.25
C LEU A 491 -11.39 29.30 12.88
N ASP A 492 -12.42 29.36 12.03
CA ASP A 492 -12.37 28.81 10.67
C ASP A 492 -11.29 29.49 9.81
N ALA A 493 -11.06 30.79 9.99
CA ALA A 493 -9.98 31.50 9.32
C ALA A 493 -8.58 30.99 9.72
N GLN A 494 -8.39 30.59 10.99
CA GLN A 494 -7.11 30.08 11.49
C GLN A 494 -6.70 28.73 10.88
N ILE A 495 -7.69 27.95 10.41
CA ILE A 495 -7.48 26.63 9.79
C ILE A 495 -7.52 26.66 8.27
N LYS A 496 -7.72 27.81 7.62
CA LYS A 496 -7.77 27.92 6.17
C LYS A 496 -6.48 27.44 5.48
N GLU A 497 -5.33 27.97 5.90
CA GLU A 497 -4.02 27.54 5.37
C GLU A 497 -3.68 26.10 5.78
N PRO A 498 -3.83 25.66 7.05
CA PRO A 498 -3.69 24.25 7.41
C PRO A 498 -4.54 23.29 6.56
N LYS A 499 -5.81 23.62 6.31
CA LYS A 499 -6.70 22.81 5.46
C LYS A 499 -6.20 22.74 4.02
N LYS A 500 -5.66 23.84 3.50
CA LYS A 500 -5.02 23.88 2.18
C LYS A 500 -3.78 22.98 2.14
N THR A 501 -2.92 23.01 3.15
CA THR A 501 -1.75 22.13 3.25
C THR A 501 -2.15 20.65 3.24
N LEU A 502 -3.16 20.26 4.03
CA LEU A 502 -3.67 18.88 4.00
C LEU A 502 -4.32 18.52 2.66
N ALA A 503 -5.03 19.44 2.03
CA ALA A 503 -5.59 19.21 0.70
C ALA A 503 -4.49 18.95 -0.34
N GLN A 504 -3.41 19.74 -0.32
CA GLN A 504 -2.23 19.51 -1.18
C GLN A 504 -1.54 18.19 -0.87
N GLY A 505 -1.41 17.82 0.41
CA GLY A 505 -0.88 16.52 0.81
C GLY A 505 -1.76 15.36 0.30
N ASN A 506 -3.08 15.50 0.33
CA ASN A 506 -4.00 14.52 -0.23
C ASN A 506 -3.88 14.43 -1.76
N THR A 507 -3.67 15.55 -2.46
CA THR A 507 -3.37 15.55 -3.90
C THR A 507 -2.10 14.77 -4.21
N ALA A 508 -1.01 15.02 -3.47
CA ALA A 508 0.24 14.26 -3.60
C ALA A 508 0.02 12.76 -3.36
N ALA A 509 -0.70 12.42 -2.27
CA ALA A 509 -0.97 11.04 -1.89
C ALA A 509 -1.85 10.31 -2.93
N ASN A 510 -2.87 10.96 -3.48
CA ASN A 510 -3.75 10.40 -4.49
C ASN A 510 -3.01 10.16 -5.82
N GLY A 511 -2.18 11.11 -6.24
CA GLY A 511 -1.31 10.96 -7.40
C GLY A 511 -0.36 9.78 -7.23
N ALA A 512 0.39 9.72 -6.13
CA ALA A 512 1.29 8.60 -5.82
C ALA A 512 0.53 7.26 -5.71
N ASN A 513 -0.67 7.27 -5.14
CA ASN A 513 -1.48 6.07 -4.98
C ASN A 513 -1.96 5.49 -6.32
N ALA A 514 -2.29 6.33 -7.31
CA ALA A 514 -2.68 5.86 -8.65
C ALA A 514 -1.58 5.00 -9.28
N PHE A 515 -0.32 5.45 -9.22
CA PHE A 515 0.81 4.67 -9.73
C PHE A 515 1.17 3.48 -8.84
N ARG A 516 1.05 3.61 -7.51
CA ARG A 516 1.23 2.49 -6.59
C ARG A 516 0.32 1.32 -6.94
N VAL A 517 -0.98 1.59 -7.16
CA VAL A 517 -1.96 0.56 -7.52
C VAL A 517 -1.57 -0.12 -8.83
N MET A 518 -1.11 0.65 -9.83
CA MET A 518 -0.60 0.08 -11.08
C MET A 518 0.63 -0.81 -10.85
N PHE A 519 1.60 -0.37 -10.05
CA PHE A 519 2.76 -1.19 -9.71
C PHE A 519 2.38 -2.48 -9.00
N PHE A 520 1.45 -2.41 -8.04
CA PHE A 520 0.95 -3.60 -7.36
C PHE A 520 0.26 -4.53 -8.36
N LEU A 521 -0.58 -3.99 -9.23
CA LEU A 521 -1.27 -4.77 -10.24
C LEU A 521 -0.30 -5.52 -11.18
N LEU A 522 0.73 -4.81 -11.67
CA LEU A 522 1.81 -5.40 -12.46
C LEU A 522 2.56 -6.48 -11.68
N THR A 523 2.83 -6.26 -10.39
CA THR A 523 3.45 -7.26 -9.50
C THR A 523 2.62 -8.52 -9.42
N PHE A 524 1.31 -8.43 -9.10
CA PHE A 524 0.48 -9.62 -8.88
C PHE A 524 0.40 -10.47 -10.15
N PHE A 525 0.21 -9.84 -11.31
CA PHE A 525 0.25 -10.54 -12.59
C PHE A 525 1.61 -11.17 -12.84
N ALA A 526 2.70 -10.40 -12.66
CA ALA A 526 4.06 -10.87 -12.86
C ALA A 526 4.44 -12.05 -11.95
N ILE A 527 4.03 -12.02 -10.67
CA ILE A 527 4.20 -13.13 -9.72
C ILE A 527 3.49 -14.37 -10.26
N GLY A 528 2.25 -14.25 -10.73
CA GLY A 528 1.51 -15.37 -11.31
C GLY A 528 2.24 -15.98 -12.50
N VAL A 529 2.70 -15.16 -13.45
CA VAL A 529 3.39 -15.62 -14.66
C VAL A 529 4.71 -16.34 -14.34
N VAL A 530 5.49 -15.84 -13.38
CA VAL A 530 6.77 -16.47 -12.98
C VAL A 530 6.58 -17.76 -12.18
N SER A 531 5.42 -17.98 -11.57
CA SER A 531 5.15 -19.12 -10.69
C SER A 531 4.84 -20.39 -11.48
N ASN A 532 5.87 -21.15 -11.86
CA ASN A 532 5.75 -22.42 -12.58
C ASN A 532 5.90 -23.64 -11.66
N PHE A 533 4.78 -24.19 -11.20
CA PHE A 533 4.76 -25.29 -10.23
C PHE A 533 5.40 -26.59 -10.76
N LYS A 534 5.35 -26.83 -12.07
CA LYS A 534 5.94 -28.03 -12.68
C LYS A 534 7.46 -28.01 -12.55
N LYS A 535 8.09 -26.91 -12.97
CA LYS A 535 9.54 -26.73 -12.86
C LYS A 535 10.02 -26.77 -11.41
N LEU A 536 9.22 -26.22 -10.50
CA LEU A 536 9.51 -26.21 -9.07
C LEU A 536 9.48 -27.62 -8.45
N TRP A 537 8.66 -28.53 -8.97
CA TRP A 537 8.62 -29.92 -8.52
C TRP A 537 9.79 -30.74 -9.10
N GLU A 538 10.19 -30.46 -10.35
CA GLU A 538 11.34 -31.08 -11.03
C GLU A 538 12.68 -30.76 -10.35
N GLU A 539 12.78 -29.63 -9.63
CA GLU A 539 13.99 -29.21 -8.89
C GLU A 539 14.32 -30.08 -7.66
N GLY A 540 13.55 -31.14 -7.35
CA GLY A 540 13.96 -32.18 -6.39
C GLY A 540 13.96 -31.74 -4.92
N ILE A 541 13.13 -30.77 -4.55
CA ILE A 541 13.17 -30.06 -3.26
C ILE A 541 12.44 -30.81 -2.12
N GLY A 542 12.12 -32.11 -2.26
CA GLY A 542 11.20 -32.82 -1.35
C GLY A 542 11.47 -32.63 0.15
N LYS A 543 12.72 -32.81 0.62
CA LYS A 543 13.06 -32.60 2.03
C LYS A 543 13.02 -31.13 2.47
N LEU A 544 13.49 -30.22 1.63
CA LEU A 544 13.47 -28.77 1.89
C LEU A 544 12.04 -28.24 1.95
N ALA A 545 11.18 -28.70 1.05
CA ALA A 545 9.77 -28.38 1.01
C ALA A 545 9.05 -28.88 2.27
N VAL A 546 9.33 -30.09 2.76
CA VAL A 546 8.75 -30.59 4.01
C VAL A 546 9.19 -29.76 5.22
N ILE A 547 10.48 -29.38 5.31
CA ILE A 547 10.95 -28.48 6.39
C ILE A 547 10.18 -27.17 6.33
N TYR A 548 10.03 -26.61 5.14
CA TYR A 548 9.30 -25.36 4.92
C TYR A 548 7.85 -25.49 5.36
N VAL A 549 7.14 -26.54 4.94
CA VAL A 549 5.75 -26.77 5.32
C VAL A 549 5.60 -26.89 6.84
N VAL A 550 6.45 -27.69 7.48
CA VAL A 550 6.41 -27.90 8.94
C VAL A 550 6.73 -26.59 9.67
N ALA A 551 7.77 -25.88 9.26
CA ALA A 551 8.16 -24.61 9.88
C ALA A 551 7.09 -23.54 9.66
N LEU A 552 6.57 -23.40 8.43
CA LEU A 552 5.62 -22.38 8.07
C LEU A 552 4.24 -22.65 8.68
N PHE A 553 3.60 -23.74 8.26
CA PHE A 553 2.22 -24.08 8.64
C PHE A 553 2.11 -24.68 10.04
N GLY A 554 3.18 -25.30 10.55
CA GLY A 554 3.18 -25.84 11.91
C GLY A 554 3.56 -24.82 12.98
N PHE A 555 4.23 -23.73 12.61
CA PHE A 555 4.82 -22.83 13.61
C PHE A 555 4.71 -21.33 13.26
N ILE A 556 5.35 -20.87 12.18
CA ILE A 556 5.44 -19.44 11.85
C ILE A 556 4.07 -18.78 11.73
N ILE A 557 3.13 -19.41 11.02
CA ILE A 557 1.79 -18.86 10.81
C ILE A 557 1.09 -18.64 12.16
N TRP A 558 1.18 -19.60 13.08
CA TRP A 558 0.50 -19.55 14.37
C TRP A 558 1.17 -18.61 15.36
N VAL A 559 2.50 -18.66 15.46
CA VAL A 559 3.24 -17.74 16.33
C VAL A 559 3.10 -16.31 15.81
N GLY A 560 3.11 -16.09 14.50
CA GLY A 560 2.84 -14.78 13.93
C GLY A 560 1.45 -14.26 14.23
N LEU A 561 0.45 -15.16 14.28
CA LEU A 561 -0.89 -14.79 14.70
C LEU A 561 -0.92 -14.38 16.18
N ILE A 562 -0.30 -15.18 17.06
CA ILE A 562 -0.23 -14.92 18.50
C ILE A 562 0.47 -13.58 18.77
N ILE A 563 1.63 -13.34 18.15
CA ILE A 563 2.38 -12.08 18.29
C ILE A 563 1.54 -10.90 17.78
N SER A 564 0.91 -11.05 16.60
CA SER A 564 0.02 -10.02 16.07
C SER A 564 -1.12 -9.72 17.04
N TRP A 565 -1.69 -10.74 17.66
CA TRP A 565 -2.75 -10.58 18.64
C TRP A 565 -2.25 -9.87 19.90
N ILE A 566 -1.12 -10.30 20.48
CA ILE A 566 -0.54 -9.66 21.68
C ILE A 566 -0.31 -8.15 21.48
N PHE A 567 0.22 -7.75 20.32
CA PHE A 567 0.57 -6.36 20.10
C PHE A 567 -0.57 -5.51 19.52
N PHE A 568 -1.46 -6.07 18.70
CA PHE A 568 -2.47 -5.30 17.95
C PHE A 568 -3.91 -5.57 18.37
N HIS A 569 -4.18 -6.47 19.32
CA HIS A 569 -5.54 -6.72 19.79
C HIS A 569 -6.18 -5.44 20.37
N GLY A 570 -7.44 -5.20 20.00
CA GLY A 570 -8.20 -4.01 20.41
C GLY A 570 -7.81 -2.71 19.68
N VAL A 571 -6.81 -2.74 18.79
CA VAL A 571 -6.47 -1.61 17.94
C VAL A 571 -7.39 -1.63 16.72
N MET A 572 -8.21 -0.59 16.55
CA MET A 572 -9.18 -0.50 15.47
C MET A 572 -8.81 0.62 14.48
N PRO A 573 -9.01 0.43 13.17
CA PRO A 573 -8.94 1.50 12.19
C PRO A 573 -10.00 2.57 12.48
N PRO A 574 -9.75 3.83 12.09
CA PRO A 574 -10.78 4.86 12.08
C PRO A 574 -11.97 4.43 11.23
N VAL A 575 -13.17 4.86 11.63
CA VAL A 575 -14.42 4.58 10.92
C VAL A 575 -14.83 5.83 10.16
N ILE A 576 -15.19 5.67 8.89
CA ILE A 576 -15.79 6.73 8.08
C ILE A 576 -17.21 6.93 8.58
N THR A 577 -17.41 7.95 9.42
CA THR A 577 -18.75 8.42 9.81
C THR A 577 -19.38 9.12 8.60
N GLY A 578 -20.45 8.53 8.08
CA GLY A 578 -21.29 9.13 7.03
C GLY A 578 -22.25 10.18 7.57
#